data_AF-A0A7X0VTK0-F1
#
_entry.id   AF-A0A7X0VTK0-F1
#
_cell.length_a   1.000
_cell.length_b   1.000
_cell.length_c   1.000
_cell.angle_alpha   90.00
_cell.angle_beta   90.00
_cell.angle_gamma   90.00
#
_symmetry.space_group_name_H-M   'P 1'
#
loop_
_entity.id
_entity.type
_entity.pdbx_description
1 polymer ?
#
loop_
_entity_poly.entity_id
_entity_poly.type
_entity_poly.pdbx_seq_one_letter_code
_entity_poly.pdbx_strand_id
1 'polypeptide(L)'
;MNTVRNLFPEDVEELGRLLPSVYQSIYRYQNERSVRLEESMRSAIRSIMPYLERFKPHIPAYKQRYIELLNIQHRMKPYDLILCFDRAVYELHARVKAGVFADLPWSKELRELFNERQEPATGTGSAEEISSGAVDFLTSGATACKGEAEGAARVVLDPSSLSEVKPGDILVTPMTDPSFLAVADRIAGLLTDRGGLVCHASILAREFNLPCIVGCRNATEVIRDGEPIRMDAFAGIVTRIAR
;
A
#
# COMPACT_ATOMS: atom_id res chain seq x y z
N MET A 1 22.64 4.19 20.77
CA MET A 1 22.91 2.95 21.52
C MET A 1 22.08 1.86 20.87
N ASN A 2 22.72 0.95 20.13
CA ASN A 2 22.09 -0.02 19.24
C ASN A 2 21.39 -1.13 20.02
N THR A 3 20.10 -0.97 20.34
CA THR A 3 19.34 -1.90 21.19
C THR A 3 18.82 -3.14 20.45
N VAL A 4 18.85 -3.17 19.12
CA VAL A 4 18.13 -4.19 18.34
C VAL A 4 18.98 -5.41 18.00
N ARG A 5 20.31 -5.24 17.92
CA ARG A 5 21.27 -6.31 17.59
C ARG A 5 21.39 -7.39 18.67
N ASN A 6 20.95 -7.10 19.89
CA ASN A 6 20.99 -8.05 21.02
C ASN A 6 19.64 -8.73 21.32
N LEU A 7 18.54 -8.36 20.65
CA LEU A 7 17.21 -8.82 21.06
C LEU A 7 16.67 -10.03 20.27
N PHE A 8 17.00 -10.20 18.97
CA PHE A 8 16.38 -11.26 18.15
C PHE A 8 17.26 -11.84 17.01
N PRO A 9 18.44 -12.41 17.30
CA PRO A 9 19.28 -13.06 16.27
C PRO A 9 18.62 -14.31 15.65
N GLU A 10 17.87 -15.09 16.43
CA GLU A 10 17.24 -16.34 15.99
C GLU A 10 16.03 -16.11 15.08
N ASP A 11 15.14 -15.16 15.42
CA ASP A 11 13.94 -14.85 14.62
C ASP A 11 14.27 -14.33 13.23
N VAL A 12 15.37 -13.59 13.18
CA VAL A 12 16.00 -13.10 11.97
C VAL A 12 16.44 -14.30 11.12
N GLU A 13 17.27 -15.20 11.65
CA GLU A 13 17.77 -16.38 10.92
C GLU A 13 16.63 -17.28 10.42
N GLU A 14 15.58 -17.44 11.22
CA GLU A 14 14.39 -18.20 10.90
C GLU A 14 13.57 -17.56 9.76
N LEU A 15 13.39 -16.24 9.78
CA LEU A 15 12.78 -15.50 8.66
C LEU A 15 13.57 -15.69 7.36
N GLY A 16 14.90 -15.64 7.43
CA GLY A 16 15.78 -15.89 6.29
C GLY A 16 15.60 -17.27 5.68
N ARG A 17 15.29 -18.29 6.50
CA ARG A 17 15.03 -19.66 6.04
C ARG A 17 13.63 -19.83 5.44
N LEU A 18 12.63 -19.16 6.02
CA LEU A 18 11.23 -19.32 5.64
C LEU A 18 10.82 -18.46 4.44
N LEU A 19 11.36 -17.24 4.31
CA LEU A 19 11.02 -16.31 3.23
C LEU A 19 11.15 -16.92 1.82
N PRO A 20 12.24 -17.64 1.46
CA PRO A 20 12.36 -18.28 0.15
C PRO A 20 11.22 -19.26 -0.15
N SER A 21 10.76 -20.01 0.85
CA SER A 21 9.65 -20.97 0.72
C SER A 21 8.31 -20.24 0.50
N VAL A 22 8.11 -19.11 1.18
CA VAL A 22 6.93 -18.26 1.00
C VAL A 22 6.90 -17.68 -0.42
N TYR A 23 8.02 -17.11 -0.87
CA TYR A 23 8.14 -16.56 -2.21
C TYR A 23 7.98 -17.62 -3.30
N GLN A 24 8.50 -18.84 -3.09
CA GLN A 24 8.28 -19.95 -4.00
C GLN A 24 6.79 -20.34 -4.09
N SER A 25 6.07 -20.29 -2.96
CA SER A 25 4.63 -20.58 -2.92
C SER A 25 3.82 -19.48 -3.62
N ILE A 26 4.18 -18.21 -3.42
CA ILE A 26 3.59 -17.06 -4.12
C ILE A 26 3.81 -17.18 -5.63
N TYR A 27 5.04 -17.50 -6.06
CA TYR A 27 5.39 -17.65 -7.47
C TYR A 27 4.57 -18.77 -8.15
N ARG A 28 4.46 -19.94 -7.50
CA ARG A 28 3.66 -21.06 -8.02
C ARG A 28 2.19 -20.68 -8.16
N TYR A 29 1.62 -20.00 -7.15
CA TYR A 29 0.25 -19.51 -7.22
C TYR A 29 0.06 -18.50 -8.36
N GLN A 30 1.00 -17.56 -8.55
CA GLN A 30 0.89 -16.54 -9.61
C GLN A 30 0.88 -17.13 -11.02
N ASN A 31 1.61 -18.24 -11.24
CA ASN A 31 1.67 -18.92 -12.53
C ASN A 31 0.43 -19.78 -12.82
N GLU A 32 -0.01 -20.59 -11.86
CA GLU A 32 -1.04 -21.61 -12.10
C GLU A 32 -2.44 -21.23 -11.60
N ARG A 33 -2.53 -20.23 -10.70
CA ARG A 33 -3.78 -19.69 -10.12
C ARG A 33 -4.78 -20.75 -9.62
N SER A 34 -4.26 -21.87 -9.12
CA SER A 34 -5.06 -22.97 -8.58
C SER A 34 -5.44 -22.72 -7.12
N VAL A 35 -6.65 -23.16 -6.73
CA VAL A 35 -7.16 -23.08 -5.34
C VAL A 35 -6.22 -23.77 -4.36
N ARG A 36 -5.66 -24.94 -4.73
CA ARG A 36 -4.69 -25.68 -3.89
C ARG A 36 -3.40 -24.89 -3.66
N LEU A 37 -2.96 -24.11 -4.65
CA LEU A 37 -1.78 -23.27 -4.55
C LEU A 37 -2.06 -21.99 -3.77
N GLU A 38 -3.28 -21.47 -3.84
CA GLU A 38 -3.72 -20.35 -3.01
C GLU A 38 -3.67 -20.73 -1.52
N GLU A 39 -4.20 -21.90 -1.17
CA GLU A 39 -4.11 -22.42 0.21
C GLU A 39 -2.66 -22.63 0.65
N SER A 40 -1.80 -23.17 -0.23
CA SER A 40 -0.37 -23.34 0.04
C SER A 40 0.33 -22.00 0.27
N MET A 41 0.02 -20.98 -0.54
CA MET A 41 0.58 -19.63 -0.41
C MET A 41 0.15 -18.99 0.91
N ARG A 42 -1.15 -19.05 1.23
CA ARG A 42 -1.70 -18.52 2.49
C ARG A 42 -1.10 -19.21 3.70
N SER A 43 -0.93 -20.54 3.64
CA SER A 43 -0.28 -21.33 4.68
C SER A 43 1.18 -20.90 4.87
N ALA A 44 1.91 -20.68 3.77
CA ALA A 44 3.30 -20.22 3.80
C ALA A 44 3.42 -18.79 4.38
N ILE A 45 2.53 -17.86 4.01
CA ILE A 45 2.52 -16.51 4.60
C ILE A 45 2.16 -16.59 6.09
N ARG A 46 1.26 -17.50 6.49
CA ARG A 46 0.91 -17.70 7.91
C ARG A 46 2.07 -18.23 8.75
N SER A 47 2.93 -19.09 8.21
CA SER A 47 4.04 -19.68 8.97
C SER A 47 5.08 -18.65 9.41
N ILE A 48 5.18 -17.52 8.71
CA ILE A 48 6.13 -16.45 9.03
C ILE A 48 5.54 -15.32 9.89
N MET A 49 4.22 -15.27 10.04
CA MET A 49 3.53 -14.23 10.83
C MET A 49 4.04 -14.09 12.27
N PRO A 50 4.29 -15.18 13.04
CA PRO A 50 4.78 -15.06 14.41
C PRO A 50 6.11 -14.30 14.52
N TYR A 51 6.95 -14.38 13.49
CA TYR A 51 8.21 -13.66 13.43
C TYR A 51 7.98 -12.20 13.02
N LEU A 52 7.15 -11.94 12.00
CA LEU A 52 6.80 -10.58 11.57
C LEU A 52 6.19 -9.74 12.71
N GLU A 53 5.33 -10.34 13.53
CA GLU A 53 4.71 -9.66 14.69
C GLU A 53 5.73 -9.21 15.73
N ARG A 54 6.83 -9.94 15.92
CA ARG A 54 7.90 -9.54 16.85
C ARG A 54 8.64 -8.28 16.41
N PHE A 55 8.68 -8.00 15.10
CA PHE A 55 9.26 -6.78 14.56
C PHE A 55 8.28 -5.60 14.52
N LYS A 56 6.98 -5.83 14.74
CA LYS A 56 5.93 -4.80 14.80
C LYS A 56 6.30 -3.60 15.69
N PRO A 57 6.69 -3.75 16.97
CA PRO A 57 7.00 -2.61 17.85
C PRO A 57 8.18 -1.78 17.37
N HIS A 58 9.03 -2.36 16.52
CA HIS A 58 10.13 -1.63 15.95
C HIS A 58 9.67 -0.77 14.78
N ILE A 59 8.73 -1.21 13.94
CA ILE A 59 8.23 -0.52 12.72
C ILE A 59 7.43 0.74 13.07
N PRO A 60 7.44 1.83 12.26
CA PRO A 60 6.66 3.02 12.57
C PRO A 60 5.16 2.69 12.59
N ALA A 61 4.38 3.27 13.52
CA ALA A 61 2.98 2.91 13.76
C ALA A 61 2.13 2.87 12.46
N TYR A 62 2.28 3.87 11.59
CA TYR A 62 1.56 3.94 10.30
C TYR A 62 1.88 2.78 9.33
N LYS A 63 3.02 2.11 9.49
CA LYS A 63 3.47 0.97 8.67
C LYS A 63 3.28 -0.39 9.35
N GLN A 64 3.02 -0.41 10.66
CA GLN A 64 2.65 -1.64 11.37
C GLN A 64 1.35 -2.24 10.81
N ARG A 65 0.52 -1.40 10.18
CA ARG A 65 -0.75 -1.76 9.56
C ARG A 65 -0.61 -2.86 8.50
N TYR A 66 0.51 -2.96 7.79
CA TYR A 66 0.74 -4.08 6.85
C TYR A 66 0.79 -5.43 7.56
N ILE A 67 1.46 -5.50 8.72
CA ILE A 67 1.54 -6.73 9.53
C ILE A 67 0.16 -7.07 10.12
N GLU A 68 -0.60 -6.05 10.55
CA GLU A 68 -1.97 -6.26 11.02
C GLU A 68 -2.90 -6.76 9.92
N LEU A 69 -2.78 -6.25 8.69
CA LEU A 69 -3.55 -6.72 7.54
C LEU A 69 -3.23 -8.19 7.23
N LEU A 70 -1.97 -8.62 7.35
CA LEU A 70 -1.60 -10.02 7.12
C LEU A 70 -2.28 -10.99 8.10
N ASN A 71 -2.68 -10.54 9.30
CA ASN A 71 -3.46 -11.37 10.24
C ASN A 71 -4.88 -11.67 9.74
N ILE A 72 -5.46 -10.77 8.93
CA ILE A 72 -6.78 -10.96 8.32
C ILE A 72 -6.71 -11.51 6.89
N GLN A 73 -5.61 -12.18 6.53
CA GLN A 73 -5.37 -12.73 5.18
C GLN A 73 -6.54 -13.51 4.59
N HIS A 74 -7.33 -14.24 5.38
CA HIS A 74 -8.48 -15.02 4.94
C HIS A 74 -9.60 -14.18 4.29
N ARG A 75 -9.67 -12.87 4.58
CA ARG A 75 -10.65 -11.95 3.98
C ARG A 75 -10.11 -11.21 2.76
N MET A 76 -8.81 -11.31 2.50
CA MET A 76 -8.15 -10.61 1.41
C MET A 76 -8.11 -11.45 0.15
N LYS A 77 -8.24 -10.79 -1.01
CA LYS A 77 -7.96 -11.43 -2.30
C LYS A 77 -6.48 -11.81 -2.37
N PRO A 78 -6.12 -12.86 -3.12
CA PRO A 78 -4.72 -13.32 -3.20
C PRO A 78 -3.73 -12.26 -3.65
N TYR A 79 -4.14 -11.39 -4.57
CA TYR A 79 -3.32 -10.27 -5.04
C TYR A 79 -3.02 -9.27 -3.91
N ASP A 80 -4.04 -8.87 -3.16
CA ASP A 80 -3.91 -7.90 -2.06
C ASP A 80 -3.06 -8.48 -0.93
N LEU A 81 -3.18 -9.79 -0.67
CA LEU A 81 -2.36 -10.51 0.28
C LEU A 81 -0.88 -10.48 -0.12
N ILE A 82 -0.56 -10.79 -1.38
CA ILE A 82 0.83 -10.76 -1.88
C ILE A 82 1.40 -9.34 -1.78
N LEU A 83 0.61 -8.33 -2.15
CA LEU A 83 1.04 -6.94 -2.09
C LEU A 83 1.30 -6.47 -0.64
N CYS A 84 0.39 -6.77 0.28
CA CYS A 84 0.57 -6.48 1.71
C CYS A 84 1.80 -7.18 2.27
N PHE A 85 2.02 -8.43 1.85
CA PHE A 85 3.16 -9.23 2.28
C PHE A 85 4.49 -8.63 1.79
N ASP A 86 4.59 -8.33 0.50
CA ASP A 86 5.77 -7.70 -0.09
C ASP A 86 6.10 -6.36 0.58
N ARG A 87 5.06 -5.58 0.91
CA ARG A 87 5.23 -4.29 1.57
C ARG A 87 5.68 -4.41 3.03
N ALA A 88 5.18 -5.40 3.77
CA ALA A 88 5.65 -5.70 5.12
C ALA A 88 7.13 -6.13 5.12
N VAL A 89 7.53 -6.99 4.18
CA VAL A 89 8.92 -7.43 4.01
C VAL A 89 9.83 -6.27 3.59
N TYR A 90 9.35 -5.40 2.69
CA TYR A 90 10.08 -4.20 2.28
C TYR A 90 10.38 -3.26 3.47
N GLU A 91 9.41 -3.03 4.36
CA GLU A 91 9.62 -2.15 5.51
C GLU A 91 10.62 -2.71 6.51
N LEU A 92 10.65 -4.03 6.68
CA LEU A 92 11.71 -4.70 7.43
C LEU A 92 13.06 -4.42 6.79
N HIS A 93 13.17 -4.60 5.47
CA HIS A 93 14.41 -4.34 4.72
C HIS A 93 14.86 -2.87 4.77
N ALA A 94 13.95 -1.91 4.63
CA ALA A 94 14.26 -0.48 4.74
C ALA A 94 14.89 -0.14 6.09
N ARG A 95 14.46 -0.83 7.16
CA ARG A 95 15.04 -0.69 8.50
C ARG A 95 16.40 -1.36 8.63
N VAL A 96 16.62 -2.50 7.97
CA VAL A 96 17.97 -3.09 7.81
C VAL A 96 18.93 -2.05 7.21
N LYS A 97 18.50 -1.40 6.12
CA LYS A 97 19.29 -0.38 5.40
C LYS A 97 19.53 0.90 6.21
N ALA A 98 18.58 1.29 7.07
CA ALA A 98 18.73 2.43 7.99
C ALA A 98 19.69 2.15 9.17
N GLY A 99 20.41 1.02 9.15
CA GLY A 99 21.38 0.65 10.18
C GLY A 99 20.78 0.00 11.42
N VAL A 100 19.44 -0.13 11.49
CA VAL A 100 18.74 -0.75 12.63
C VAL A 100 19.04 -2.25 12.71
N PHE A 101 19.29 -2.89 11.56
CA PHE A 101 19.62 -4.31 11.45
C PHE A 101 20.75 -4.56 10.42
N ALA A 102 21.81 -3.77 10.43
CA ALA A 102 22.77 -3.68 9.31
C ALA A 102 23.44 -4.99 8.83
N ASP A 103 23.37 -6.08 9.58
CA ASP A 103 24.20 -7.29 9.40
C ASP A 103 23.43 -8.52 8.93
N LEU A 104 22.25 -8.31 8.34
CA LEU A 104 21.40 -9.42 7.90
C LEU A 104 21.81 -9.94 6.52
N PRO A 105 21.91 -11.28 6.35
CA PRO A 105 22.51 -11.89 5.16
C PRO A 105 21.68 -11.71 3.88
N TRP A 106 20.36 -11.61 3.96
CA TRP A 106 19.44 -11.49 2.80
C TRP A 106 19.27 -10.06 2.25
N SER A 107 20.03 -9.08 2.77
CA SER A 107 19.85 -7.68 2.37
C SER A 107 20.16 -7.43 0.88
N LYS A 108 20.95 -8.31 0.24
CA LYS A 108 21.38 -8.18 -1.15
C LYS A 108 20.53 -9.01 -2.14
N GLU A 109 20.19 -10.27 -1.85
CA GLU A 109 19.34 -11.06 -2.78
C GLU A 109 17.90 -10.53 -2.85
N LEU A 110 17.33 -10.07 -1.73
CA LEU A 110 16.03 -9.40 -1.76
C LEU A 110 16.11 -8.07 -2.53
N ARG A 111 17.22 -7.33 -2.46
CA ARG A 111 17.42 -6.12 -3.28
C ARG A 111 17.39 -6.41 -4.76
N GLU A 112 17.99 -7.50 -5.22
CA GLU A 112 18.00 -7.84 -6.65
C GLU A 112 16.61 -8.24 -7.14
N LEU A 113 15.84 -9.00 -6.34
CA LEU A 113 14.44 -9.34 -6.62
C LEU A 113 13.47 -8.13 -6.54
N PHE A 114 13.70 -7.19 -5.62
CA PHE A 114 12.89 -5.96 -5.48
C PHE A 114 13.34 -4.82 -6.41
N ASN A 115 14.61 -4.75 -6.83
CA ASN A 115 15.12 -3.72 -7.75
C ASN A 115 14.57 -3.87 -9.16
N GLU A 116 14.15 -5.08 -9.58
CA GLU A 116 13.37 -5.22 -10.83
C GLU A 116 11.98 -4.55 -10.73
N ARG A 117 11.52 -4.14 -9.53
CA ARG A 117 10.21 -3.52 -9.30
C ARG A 117 10.19 -2.18 -8.56
N GLN A 118 11.24 -1.74 -7.88
CA GLN A 118 11.19 -0.52 -7.07
C GLN A 118 12.54 0.19 -6.99
N GLU A 119 12.63 1.37 -7.60
CA GLU A 119 13.45 2.44 -7.00
C GLU A 119 12.52 3.39 -6.23
N PRO A 120 12.72 3.58 -4.92
CA PRO A 120 12.08 4.66 -4.18
C PRO A 120 13.09 5.67 -3.65
N ALA A 121 12.76 6.95 -3.87
CA ALA A 121 13.40 8.09 -3.25
C ALA A 121 13.03 8.21 -1.76
N THR A 122 14.04 8.53 -0.98
CA THR A 122 14.04 9.02 0.41
C THR A 122 13.16 10.26 0.60
N GLY A 123 12.57 10.41 1.80
CA GLY A 123 11.97 11.68 2.23
C GLY A 123 10.96 11.55 3.37
N THR A 124 11.46 11.85 4.56
CA THR A 124 10.86 11.98 5.91
C THR A 124 9.76 13.04 6.05
N GLY A 125 8.83 12.83 7.01
CA GLY A 125 7.87 13.81 7.54
C GLY A 125 6.62 13.10 8.09
N SER A 126 6.61 12.71 9.37
CA SER A 126 5.85 13.30 10.50
C SER A 126 4.33 13.06 10.42
N ALA A 127 3.88 12.06 11.18
CA ALA A 127 2.51 11.63 11.34
C ALA A 127 1.90 12.26 12.61
N GLU A 128 0.68 12.81 12.50
CA GLU A 128 -0.23 13.01 13.62
C GLU A 128 -1.17 11.80 13.74
N GLU A 129 -1.51 11.45 14.98
CA GLU A 129 -2.28 10.26 15.36
C GLU A 129 -3.78 10.44 15.10
N ILE A 130 -4.46 9.44 14.48
CA ILE A 130 -5.90 9.23 14.68
C ILE A 130 -6.27 7.73 14.76
N SER A 131 -7.14 7.47 15.74
CA SER A 131 -7.72 6.27 16.36
C SER A 131 -7.94 4.96 15.57
N SER A 132 -7.81 3.87 16.33
CA SER A 132 -8.10 2.47 16.03
C SER A 132 -9.60 2.16 15.77
N GLY A 133 -10.05 2.36 14.54
CA GLY A 133 -11.28 1.76 14.00
C GLY A 133 -10.94 0.65 13.01
N ALA A 134 -11.69 -0.45 13.01
CA ALA A 134 -11.53 -1.56 12.06
C ALA A 134 -11.43 -1.02 10.63
N VAL A 135 -10.30 -1.28 9.98
CA VAL A 135 -9.93 -0.63 8.73
C VAL A 135 -10.47 -1.45 7.57
N ASP A 136 -11.51 -0.96 6.92
CA ASP A 136 -12.10 -1.63 5.76
C ASP A 136 -11.36 -1.18 4.49
N PHE A 137 -10.41 -2.00 4.04
CA PHE A 137 -9.55 -1.73 2.88
C PHE A 137 -10.35 -1.78 1.58
N LEU A 138 -10.19 -0.76 0.73
CA LEU A 138 -10.87 -0.68 -0.58
C LEU A 138 -9.91 -0.99 -1.72
N THR A 139 -8.83 -0.23 -1.85
CA THR A 139 -7.87 -0.38 -2.94
C THR A 139 -6.52 0.22 -2.58
N SER A 140 -5.52 -0.02 -3.42
CA SER A 140 -4.17 0.53 -3.30
C SER A 140 -3.57 0.79 -4.66
N GLY A 141 -2.65 1.74 -4.74
CA GLY A 141 -1.96 2.10 -5.97
C GLY A 141 -0.62 2.78 -5.73
N ALA A 142 -0.06 3.34 -6.79
CA ALA A 142 1.18 4.11 -6.72
C ALA A 142 0.88 5.54 -6.30
N THR A 143 1.54 6.02 -5.25
CA THR A 143 1.48 7.41 -4.84
C THR A 143 2.11 8.31 -5.90
N ALA A 144 1.30 9.19 -6.48
CA ALA A 144 1.77 10.24 -7.40
C ALA A 144 2.15 11.53 -6.66
N CYS A 145 1.34 11.89 -5.67
CA CYS A 145 1.52 13.05 -4.79
C CYS A 145 1.14 12.64 -3.37
N LYS A 146 2.01 12.95 -2.40
CA LYS A 146 1.86 12.53 -1.01
C LYS A 146 0.85 13.43 -0.30
N GLY A 147 0.15 12.86 0.68
CA GLY A 147 -0.79 13.55 1.54
C GLY A 147 -1.89 12.61 2.00
N GLU A 148 -2.77 13.14 2.85
CA GLU A 148 -3.96 12.43 3.32
C GLU A 148 -5.19 13.26 2.97
N ALA A 149 -6.26 12.57 2.60
CA ALA A 149 -7.54 13.22 2.37
C ALA A 149 -8.69 12.33 2.83
N GLU A 150 -9.75 12.97 3.30
CA GLU A 150 -11.00 12.35 3.69
C GLU A 150 -12.13 13.10 3.02
N GLY A 151 -13.08 12.36 2.46
CA GLY A 151 -14.18 12.95 1.71
C GLY A 151 -15.12 11.91 1.15
N ALA A 152 -16.22 12.39 0.57
CA ALA A 152 -17.07 11.53 -0.23
C ALA A 152 -16.35 11.17 -1.53
N ALA A 153 -16.34 9.89 -1.89
CA ALA A 153 -15.82 9.43 -3.16
C ALA A 153 -16.75 9.89 -4.28
N ARG A 154 -16.24 10.65 -5.24
CA ARG A 154 -16.97 11.00 -6.46
C ARG A 154 -16.43 10.16 -7.62
N VAL A 155 -17.20 9.17 -8.05
CA VAL A 155 -16.78 8.29 -9.17
C VAL A 155 -17.19 8.92 -10.49
N VAL A 156 -16.20 9.42 -11.24
CA VAL A 156 -16.39 10.10 -12.53
C VAL A 156 -15.83 9.24 -13.66
N LEU A 157 -16.74 8.62 -14.40
CA LEU A 157 -16.41 7.82 -15.59
C LEU A 157 -16.42 8.65 -16.88
N ASP A 158 -17.19 9.74 -16.91
CA ASP A 158 -17.32 10.64 -18.05
C ASP A 158 -17.15 12.11 -17.61
N PRO A 159 -16.45 12.96 -18.38
CA PRO A 159 -16.23 14.37 -18.04
C PRO A 159 -17.50 15.19 -17.80
N SER A 160 -18.66 14.81 -18.36
CA SER A 160 -19.94 15.47 -18.10
C SER A 160 -20.34 15.45 -16.62
N SER A 161 -19.91 14.43 -15.88
CA SER A 161 -20.18 14.26 -14.44
C SER A 161 -19.27 15.11 -13.55
N LEU A 162 -18.29 15.83 -14.11
CA LEU A 162 -17.42 16.74 -13.35
C LEU A 162 -18.19 17.91 -12.71
N SER A 163 -19.35 18.26 -13.27
CA SER A 163 -20.24 19.29 -12.71
C SER A 163 -20.81 18.92 -11.34
N GLU A 164 -20.83 17.63 -11.00
CA GLU A 164 -21.40 17.09 -9.76
C GLU A 164 -20.36 16.98 -8.64
N VAL A 165 -19.08 17.23 -8.95
CA VAL A 165 -17.97 17.23 -7.98
C VAL A 165 -18.13 18.41 -7.02
N LYS A 166 -18.18 18.11 -5.73
CA LYS A 166 -18.30 19.13 -4.68
C LYS A 166 -16.94 19.43 -4.04
N PRO A 167 -16.79 20.62 -3.45
CA PRO A 167 -15.61 20.94 -2.65
C PRO A 167 -15.41 19.92 -1.53
N GLY A 168 -14.20 19.38 -1.42
CA GLY A 168 -13.84 18.36 -0.42
C GLY A 168 -14.07 16.92 -0.85
N ASP A 169 -14.62 16.66 -2.05
CA ASP A 169 -14.79 15.30 -2.55
C ASP A 169 -13.44 14.68 -2.95
N ILE A 170 -13.33 13.35 -2.85
CA ILE A 170 -12.21 12.58 -3.40
C ILE A 170 -12.63 12.07 -4.77
N LEU A 171 -11.95 12.54 -5.80
CA LEU A 171 -12.27 12.19 -7.18
C LEU A 171 -11.71 10.81 -7.52
N VAL A 172 -12.55 9.93 -8.08
CA VAL A 172 -12.19 8.58 -8.52
C VAL A 172 -12.52 8.44 -9.99
N THR A 173 -11.54 8.15 -10.83
CA THR A 173 -11.74 8.08 -12.29
C THR A 173 -10.85 7.02 -12.95
N PRO A 174 -11.23 6.42 -14.10
CA PRO A 174 -10.34 5.49 -14.78
C PRO A 174 -9.04 6.16 -15.25
N MET A 175 -9.14 7.39 -15.76
CA MET A 175 -8.02 8.20 -16.26
C MET A 175 -8.45 9.68 -16.32
N THR A 176 -7.52 10.58 -16.03
CA THR A 176 -7.76 12.03 -16.15
C THR A 176 -7.51 12.55 -17.56
N ASP A 177 -8.23 13.60 -17.93
CA ASP A 177 -7.98 14.42 -19.13
C ASP A 177 -7.95 15.93 -18.74
N PRO A 178 -7.64 16.85 -19.67
CA PRO A 178 -7.51 18.28 -19.37
C PRO A 178 -8.75 18.94 -18.77
N SER A 179 -9.96 18.39 -18.96
CA SER A 179 -11.20 18.95 -18.39
C SER A 179 -11.21 18.93 -16.85
N PHE A 180 -10.40 18.05 -16.25
CA PHE A 180 -10.29 17.89 -14.80
C PHE A 180 -9.62 19.10 -14.12
N LEU A 181 -8.92 19.96 -14.87
CA LEU A 181 -8.41 21.24 -14.37
C LEU A 181 -9.52 22.11 -13.76
N ALA A 182 -10.75 22.02 -14.28
CA ALA A 182 -11.87 22.82 -13.79
C ALA A 182 -12.29 22.46 -12.36
N VAL A 183 -11.98 21.25 -11.88
CA VAL A 183 -12.38 20.76 -10.54
C VAL A 183 -11.19 20.51 -9.62
N ALA A 184 -9.96 20.60 -10.12
CA ALA A 184 -8.75 20.25 -9.39
C ALA A 184 -8.57 21.08 -8.11
N ASP A 185 -8.99 22.34 -8.12
CA ASP A 185 -8.95 23.25 -6.97
C ASP A 185 -9.98 22.93 -5.88
N ARG A 186 -11.03 22.17 -6.21
CA ARG A 186 -12.15 21.86 -5.32
C ARG A 186 -12.01 20.50 -4.63
N ILE A 187 -11.32 19.55 -5.25
CA ILE A 187 -11.23 18.18 -4.72
C ILE A 187 -10.24 18.10 -3.57
N ALA A 188 -10.51 17.21 -2.62
CA ALA A 188 -9.58 16.90 -1.52
C ALA A 188 -8.50 15.90 -1.95
N GLY A 189 -8.76 15.09 -2.99
CA GLY A 189 -7.79 14.11 -3.45
C GLY A 189 -8.21 13.42 -4.75
N LEU A 190 -7.27 12.69 -5.35
CA LEU A 190 -7.41 12.10 -6.68
C LEU A 190 -6.98 10.63 -6.72
N LEU A 191 -7.88 9.77 -7.18
CA LEU A 191 -7.67 8.34 -7.39
C LEU A 191 -7.86 7.99 -8.85
N THR A 192 -6.90 7.25 -9.42
CA THR A 192 -7.07 6.70 -10.78
C THR A 192 -6.86 5.19 -10.87
N ASP A 193 -7.66 4.53 -11.71
CA ASP A 193 -7.46 3.10 -12.00
C ASP A 193 -6.20 2.86 -12.82
N ARG A 194 -5.97 3.72 -13.81
CA ARG A 194 -4.85 3.64 -14.74
C ARG A 194 -3.97 4.86 -14.64
N GLY A 195 -2.71 4.69 -15.05
CA GLY A 195 -1.70 5.73 -15.00
C GLY A 195 -0.48 5.32 -14.18
N GLY A 196 0.60 6.05 -14.40
CA GLY A 196 1.85 5.91 -13.65
C GLY A 196 2.31 7.28 -13.16
N LEU A 197 3.47 7.34 -12.52
CA LEU A 197 3.98 8.53 -11.81
C LEU A 197 4.23 9.78 -12.68
N VAL A 198 4.16 9.62 -14.01
CA VAL A 198 4.36 10.67 -15.03
C VAL A 198 3.10 10.92 -15.86
N CYS A 199 1.95 10.34 -15.49
CA CYS A 199 0.70 10.59 -16.20
C CYS A 199 0.11 11.97 -15.87
N HIS A 200 -0.87 12.40 -16.67
CA HIS A 200 -1.58 13.67 -16.47
C HIS A 200 -2.10 13.85 -15.03
N ALA A 201 -2.71 12.82 -14.44
CA ALA A 201 -3.17 12.85 -13.05
C ALA A 201 -2.04 13.16 -12.05
N SER A 202 -0.85 12.61 -12.28
CA SER A 202 0.31 12.83 -11.41
C SER A 202 0.87 14.26 -11.52
N ILE A 203 0.83 14.84 -12.72
CA ILE A 203 1.25 16.22 -12.96
C ILE A 203 0.26 17.17 -12.28
N LEU A 204 -1.03 16.98 -12.55
CA LEU A 204 -2.12 17.76 -11.96
C LEU A 204 -2.07 17.73 -10.43
N ALA A 205 -1.88 16.55 -9.84
CA ALA A 205 -1.80 16.42 -8.39
C ALA A 205 -0.62 17.19 -7.77
N ARG A 206 0.50 17.30 -8.47
CA ARG A 206 1.68 18.07 -7.98
C ARG A 206 1.48 19.56 -8.13
N GLU A 207 0.87 20.02 -9.22
CA GLU A 207 0.59 21.44 -9.46
C GLU A 207 -0.39 22.01 -8.42
N PHE A 208 -1.38 21.20 -8.01
CA PHE A 208 -2.42 21.60 -7.07
C PHE A 208 -2.17 21.11 -5.63
N ASN A 209 -1.01 20.48 -5.34
CA ASN A 209 -0.68 19.87 -4.05
C ASN A 209 -1.77 18.92 -3.50
N LEU A 210 -2.37 18.13 -4.39
CA LEU A 210 -3.45 17.21 -4.06
C LEU A 210 -2.91 15.82 -3.74
N PRO A 211 -3.31 15.19 -2.62
CA PRO A 211 -3.07 13.78 -2.38
C PRO A 211 -3.54 12.94 -3.58
N CYS A 212 -2.65 12.11 -4.13
CA CYS A 212 -2.97 11.36 -5.35
C CYS A 212 -2.37 9.96 -5.39
N ILE A 213 -3.22 8.99 -5.69
CA ILE A 213 -2.86 7.59 -5.89
C ILE A 213 -3.33 7.18 -7.30
N VAL A 214 -2.39 6.74 -8.12
CA VAL A 214 -2.63 6.31 -9.50
C VAL A 214 -2.40 4.82 -9.66
N GLY A 215 -3.03 4.22 -10.67
CA GLY A 215 -2.80 2.81 -10.98
C GLY A 215 -3.47 1.85 -9.98
N CYS A 216 -4.58 2.26 -9.36
CA CYS A 216 -5.35 1.45 -8.41
C CYS A 216 -6.02 0.23 -9.06
N ARG A 217 -6.04 0.16 -10.40
CA ARG A 217 -6.63 -0.86 -11.27
C ARG A 217 -8.15 -0.96 -11.23
N ASN A 218 -8.76 -0.94 -10.05
CA ASN A 218 -10.19 -1.20 -9.84
C ASN A 218 -10.85 -0.26 -8.81
N ALA A 219 -10.28 0.94 -8.58
CA ALA A 219 -10.87 1.92 -7.67
C ALA A 219 -12.30 2.29 -8.09
N THR A 220 -12.56 2.50 -9.38
CA THR A 220 -13.92 2.85 -9.87
C THR A 220 -14.93 1.71 -9.72
N GLU A 221 -14.48 0.46 -9.58
CA GLU A 221 -15.34 -0.71 -9.39
C GLU A 221 -15.63 -1.00 -7.91
N VAL A 222 -14.65 -0.76 -7.04
CA VAL A 222 -14.73 -1.10 -5.61
C VAL A 222 -15.34 0.03 -4.79
N ILE A 223 -15.06 1.28 -5.16
CA ILE A 223 -15.52 2.46 -4.45
C ILE A 223 -16.88 2.88 -5.02
N ARG A 224 -17.89 3.04 -4.16
CA ARG A 224 -19.20 3.52 -4.61
C ARG A 224 -19.22 5.05 -4.60
N ASP A 225 -19.95 5.62 -5.56
CA ASP A 225 -20.19 7.05 -5.60
C ASP A 225 -20.92 7.53 -4.32
N GLY A 226 -20.46 8.62 -3.75
CA GLY A 226 -20.92 9.20 -2.48
C GLY A 226 -20.42 8.49 -1.22
N GLU A 227 -19.61 7.44 -1.34
CA GLU A 227 -19.12 6.67 -0.19
C GLU A 227 -18.03 7.45 0.56
N PRO A 228 -18.08 7.55 1.90
CA PRO A 228 -17.04 8.22 2.65
C PRO A 228 -15.77 7.36 2.69
N ILE A 229 -14.69 7.89 2.14
CA ILE A 229 -13.39 7.22 2.07
C ILE A 229 -12.30 8.09 2.67
N ARG A 230 -11.26 7.42 3.17
CA ARG A 230 -9.99 8.01 3.54
C ARG A 230 -8.94 7.49 2.58
N MET A 231 -8.20 8.40 1.96
CA MET A 231 -7.02 8.08 1.17
C MET A 231 -5.76 8.49 1.93
N ASP A 232 -4.86 7.54 2.08
CA ASP A 232 -3.51 7.74 2.57
C ASP A 232 -2.55 7.57 1.39
N ALA A 233 -2.19 8.71 0.78
CA ALA A 233 -1.24 8.71 -0.31
C ALA A 233 0.21 8.57 0.20
N PHE A 234 0.51 8.57 1.51
CA PHE A 234 1.83 8.14 1.98
C PHE A 234 2.00 6.63 1.88
N ALA A 235 0.96 5.87 2.23
CA ALA A 235 0.96 4.42 2.13
C ALA A 235 0.49 3.90 0.75
N GLY A 236 -0.17 4.74 -0.03
CA GLY A 236 -0.80 4.37 -1.30
C GLY A 236 -2.06 3.52 -1.10
N ILE A 237 -2.80 3.76 -0.02
CA ILE A 237 -3.92 2.94 0.44
C ILE A 237 -5.19 3.78 0.52
N VAL A 238 -6.32 3.18 0.19
CA VAL A 238 -7.65 3.75 0.35
C VAL A 238 -8.49 2.84 1.23
N THR A 239 -9.15 3.43 2.22
CA THR A 239 -9.97 2.73 3.21
C THR A 239 -11.33 3.37 3.32
N ARG A 240 -12.37 2.57 3.56
CA ARG A 240 -13.71 3.05 3.87
C ARG A 240 -13.73 3.60 5.29
N ILE A 241 -14.38 4.75 5.47
CA ILE A 241 -14.67 5.30 6.79
C ILE A 241 -15.99 4.67 7.26
N ALA A 242 -15.92 3.80 8.27
CA ALA A 242 -17.13 3.30 8.92
C ALA A 242 -17.80 4.46 9.69
N ARG A 243 -19.11 4.62 9.49
CA ARG A 243 -19.96 5.49 10.31
C ARG A 243 -20.35 4.82 11.62
#